data_AF-A0AAU3EG37-F1
#
_entry.id   AF-A0AAU3EG37-F1
#
_cell.length_a   1.000
_cell.length_b   1.000
_cell.length_c   1.000
_cell.angle_alpha   90.00
_cell.angle_beta   90.00
_cell.angle_gamma   90.00
#
_symmetry.space_group_name_H-M   'P 1'
#
loop_
_entity.id
_entity.type
_entity.pdbx_description
1 polymer ?
#
loop_
_entity_poly.entity_id
_entity_poly.type
_entity_poly.pdbx_seq_one_letter_code
_entity_poly.pdbx_strand_id
1 'polypeptide(L)'
;MSTKVSRVALCAAAVATVVGMTGCSAHTAKKTAEGAAKVAVQPLAALQRATDSTEKYGSAEVRMTTSFPAHSTIVGSSSKNEPITMEGTYSWGDGLSFDVQTDAKSAGMDGLTSGKSVNMLLVNGAYYYHVVPQASGRLKGKHWVRVDLSAIVGESGAAELTGGSADPTQGIKSLKYTRNVRQVGKETVLGRETTHYHTTLSKDDLGAAGSTLGSDDKKRLLQQFPGSVDSITFDVWVDNQDVPVRMKEDLDAMKVSVDFKKFGPAKPVQTPSASDTADLSDTFRQMRTKADPSGQTAG
;
A
#
# COMPACT_ATOMS: atom_id res chain seq x y z
N MET A 1 -72.81 -23.70 2.88
CA MET A 1 -73.14 -22.38 3.47
C MET A 1 -72.62 -22.34 4.89
N SER A 2 -71.50 -21.65 5.15
CA SER A 2 -71.08 -21.24 6.51
C SER A 2 -69.90 -20.23 6.47
N THR A 3 -70.01 -19.20 7.32
CA THR A 3 -69.01 -18.45 8.12
C THR A 3 -67.71 -17.79 7.56
N LYS A 4 -67.68 -16.43 7.66
CA LYS A 4 -66.81 -15.52 8.49
C LYS A 4 -65.25 -15.66 8.60
N VAL A 5 -64.58 -14.49 8.36
CA VAL A 5 -63.61 -13.72 9.24
C VAL A 5 -62.07 -13.78 9.01
N SER A 6 -61.51 -12.63 8.55
CA SER A 6 -60.49 -11.68 9.13
C SER A 6 -58.96 -11.92 9.19
N ARG A 7 -58.18 -10.87 8.80
CA ARG A 7 -57.13 -10.06 9.54
C ARG A 7 -56.09 -9.45 8.54
N VAL A 8 -55.93 -8.12 8.31
CA VAL A 8 -55.33 -6.99 9.10
C VAL A 8 -53.81 -7.20 9.36
N ALA A 9 -52.83 -6.31 9.14
CA ALA A 9 -52.71 -4.89 8.73
C ALA A 9 -51.29 -4.59 8.17
N LEU A 10 -51.21 -3.54 7.34
CA LEU A 10 -50.01 -2.88 6.81
C LEU A 10 -49.78 -1.58 7.60
N CYS A 11 -48.57 -1.31 8.10
CA CYS A 11 -48.22 -0.02 8.71
C CYS A 11 -47.20 0.72 7.84
N ALA A 12 -47.68 1.71 7.09
CA ALA A 12 -46.88 2.78 6.50
C ALA A 12 -46.95 4.00 7.45
N ALA A 13 -45.81 4.49 7.91
CA ALA A 13 -45.73 5.68 8.76
C ALA A 13 -45.66 6.94 7.88
N ALA A 14 -46.52 7.89 8.20
CA ALA A 14 -46.83 9.10 7.46
C ALA A 14 -45.75 10.18 7.57
N VAL A 15 -45.53 10.87 6.45
CA VAL A 15 -44.81 12.15 6.37
C VAL A 15 -45.76 13.25 6.87
N ALA A 16 -45.44 13.85 8.03
CA ALA A 16 -46.13 15.02 8.53
C ALA A 16 -45.43 16.29 8.01
N THR A 17 -46.13 17.04 7.17
CA THR A 17 -45.79 18.42 6.78
C THR A 17 -46.23 19.40 7.87
N VAL A 18 -45.31 20.27 8.31
CA VAL A 18 -45.64 21.47 9.11
C VAL A 18 -44.97 22.68 8.46
N VAL A 19 -45.78 23.70 8.16
CA VAL A 19 -45.34 25.03 7.71
C VAL A 19 -45.49 26.00 8.87
N GLY A 20 -44.43 26.78 9.15
CA GLY A 20 -44.53 28.08 9.84
C GLY A 20 -43.61 28.30 11.04
N MET A 21 -42.36 28.74 10.79
CA MET A 21 -41.66 29.83 11.50
C MET A 21 -40.29 30.05 10.84
N THR A 22 -40.16 31.15 10.10
CA THR A 22 -38.91 31.66 9.54
C THR A 22 -38.01 32.14 10.69
N GLY A 23 -37.09 31.28 11.14
CA GLY A 23 -36.14 31.69 12.18
C GLY A 23 -35.44 30.59 12.98
N CYS A 24 -35.05 29.44 12.37
CA CYS A 24 -34.05 28.54 13.00
C CYS A 24 -33.36 27.56 12.04
N SER A 25 -33.53 27.67 10.72
CA SER A 25 -32.87 26.76 9.76
C SER A 25 -31.35 26.86 9.78
N ALA A 26 -30.78 28.02 10.13
CA ALA A 26 -29.34 28.17 10.25
C ALA A 26 -28.77 27.36 11.43
N HIS A 27 -29.50 27.25 12.55
CA HIS A 27 -29.00 26.52 13.72
C HIS A 27 -29.11 24.99 13.53
N THR A 28 -30.18 24.51 12.90
CA THR A 28 -30.34 23.07 12.59
C THR A 28 -29.41 22.65 11.46
N ALA A 29 -29.28 23.45 10.39
CA ALA A 29 -28.30 23.17 9.33
C ALA A 29 -26.85 23.22 9.85
N LYS A 30 -26.53 24.16 10.76
CA LYS A 30 -25.23 24.23 11.42
C LYS A 30 -24.98 23.01 12.32
N LYS A 31 -25.95 22.55 13.12
CA LYS A 31 -25.81 21.33 13.94
C LYS A 31 -25.67 20.06 13.09
N THR A 32 -26.38 19.96 11.97
CA THR A 32 -26.24 18.84 11.03
C THR A 32 -24.89 18.88 10.31
N ALA A 33 -24.41 20.07 9.91
CA ALA A 33 -23.09 20.26 9.32
C ALA A 33 -21.96 20.00 10.34
N GLU A 34 -22.11 20.42 11.59
CA GLU A 34 -21.19 20.14 12.69
C GLU A 34 -21.19 18.65 13.05
N GLY A 35 -22.36 17.99 13.02
CA GLY A 35 -22.48 16.55 13.20
C GLY A 35 -21.80 15.77 12.07
N ALA A 36 -22.04 16.15 10.81
CA ALA A 36 -21.39 15.55 9.65
C ALA A 36 -19.87 15.80 9.65
N ALA A 37 -19.42 17.00 10.01
CA ALA A 37 -18.00 17.32 10.17
C ALA A 37 -17.37 16.49 11.30
N LYS A 38 -18.05 16.34 12.44
CA LYS A 38 -17.57 15.51 13.55
C LYS A 38 -17.50 14.02 13.18
N VAL A 39 -18.43 13.53 12.37
CA VAL A 39 -18.42 12.16 11.81
C VAL A 39 -17.28 11.95 10.81
N ALA A 40 -16.91 12.96 10.00
CA ALA A 40 -15.78 12.89 9.07
C ALA A 40 -14.39 13.07 9.75
N VAL A 41 -14.32 13.82 10.85
CA VAL A 41 -13.07 14.05 11.61
C VAL A 41 -12.62 12.79 12.36
N GLN A 42 -13.53 11.93 12.79
CA GLN A 42 -13.22 10.71 13.56
C GLN A 42 -12.45 9.64 12.75
N PRO A 43 -12.84 9.29 11.51
CA PRO A 43 -12.08 8.40 10.64
C PRO A 43 -10.65 8.86 10.37
N LEU A 44 -10.47 10.15 10.04
CA LEU A 44 -9.13 10.67 9.78
C LEU A 44 -8.26 10.63 11.03
N ALA A 45 -8.80 10.98 12.20
CA ALA A 45 -8.07 10.88 13.46
C ALA A 45 -7.68 9.43 13.81
N ALA A 46 -8.51 8.45 13.48
CA ALA A 46 -8.18 7.04 13.67
C ALA A 46 -7.02 6.59 12.76
N LEU A 47 -7.05 6.99 11.49
CA LEU A 47 -5.97 6.72 10.54
C LEU A 47 -4.65 7.42 10.92
N GLN A 48 -4.72 8.63 11.47
CA GLN A 48 -3.56 9.34 12.02
C GLN A 48 -2.93 8.56 13.19
N ARG A 49 -3.74 8.11 14.16
CA ARG A 49 -3.23 7.28 15.26
C ARG A 49 -2.64 5.97 14.76
N ALA A 50 -3.29 5.32 13.79
CA ALA A 50 -2.79 4.10 13.16
C ALA A 50 -1.40 4.29 12.56
N THR A 51 -1.20 5.43 11.90
CA THR A 51 0.08 5.80 11.30
C THR A 51 1.13 6.11 12.38
N ASP A 52 0.80 6.93 13.38
CA ASP A 52 1.72 7.29 14.46
C ASP A 52 2.17 6.05 15.27
N SER A 53 1.27 5.09 15.49
CA SER A 53 1.60 3.83 16.13
C SER A 53 2.53 2.98 15.25
N THR A 54 2.25 2.90 13.95
CA THR A 54 3.06 2.15 12.98
C THR A 54 4.49 2.70 12.91
N GLU A 55 4.63 4.02 12.82
CA GLU A 55 5.92 4.70 12.82
C GLU A 55 6.76 4.34 14.07
N LYS A 56 6.13 4.29 15.25
CA LYS A 56 6.79 3.92 16.52
C LYS A 56 7.29 2.48 16.55
N TYR A 57 6.62 1.54 15.87
CA TYR A 57 7.05 0.14 15.87
C TYR A 57 8.31 -0.08 15.03
N GLY A 58 8.48 0.68 13.94
CA GLY A 58 9.66 0.60 13.07
C GLY A 58 9.80 -0.69 12.26
N SER A 59 9.02 -1.74 12.54
CA SER A 59 9.00 -2.99 11.80
C SER A 59 7.77 -3.85 12.09
N ALA A 60 7.46 -4.76 11.16
CA ALA A 60 6.44 -5.79 11.31
C ALA A 60 6.74 -7.05 10.49
N GLU A 61 6.23 -8.19 10.95
CA GLU A 61 6.02 -9.36 10.09
C GLU A 61 4.82 -9.09 9.19
N VAL A 62 5.03 -9.17 7.88
CA VAL A 62 4.01 -8.87 6.87
C VAL A 62 3.83 -10.00 5.88
N ARG A 63 2.65 -10.03 5.25
CA ARG A 63 2.45 -10.62 3.94
C ARG A 63 2.04 -9.52 2.99
N MET A 64 2.90 -9.19 2.03
CA MET A 64 2.64 -8.23 0.98
C MET A 64 2.31 -8.97 -0.31
N THR A 65 1.25 -8.55 -0.99
CA THR A 65 0.87 -9.06 -2.31
C THR A 65 0.76 -7.88 -3.26
N THR A 66 1.50 -7.94 -4.36
CA THR A 66 1.48 -6.91 -5.41
C THR A 66 1.00 -7.52 -6.71
N SER A 67 -0.04 -6.94 -7.29
CA SER A 67 -0.64 -7.35 -8.55
C SER A 67 -0.49 -6.24 -9.58
N PHE A 68 -0.26 -6.62 -10.83
CA PHE A 68 -0.14 -5.69 -11.95
C PHE A 68 -1.19 -6.00 -13.03
N PRO A 69 -1.63 -5.02 -13.82
CA PRO A 69 -2.46 -5.23 -15.00
C PRO A 69 -1.85 -6.25 -15.97
N ALA A 70 -2.71 -6.90 -16.75
CA ALA A 70 -2.34 -8.02 -17.61
C ALA A 70 -1.28 -7.70 -18.70
N HIS A 71 -1.08 -6.43 -18.99
CA HIS A 71 -0.17 -5.93 -20.02
C HIS A 71 1.11 -5.34 -19.44
N SER A 72 1.25 -5.28 -18.11
CA SER A 72 2.42 -4.71 -17.46
C SER A 72 3.62 -5.63 -17.62
N THR A 73 4.72 -5.08 -18.13
CA THR A 73 6.01 -5.77 -18.19
C THR A 73 6.85 -5.31 -17.00
N ILE A 74 7.04 -6.20 -16.02
CA ILE A 74 7.87 -5.93 -14.85
C ILE A 74 9.24 -6.57 -15.05
N VAL A 75 10.29 -5.74 -15.10
CA VAL A 75 11.67 -6.22 -15.24
C VAL A 75 12.01 -7.13 -14.06
N GLY A 76 12.50 -8.33 -14.36
CA GLY A 76 12.83 -9.32 -13.33
C GLY A 76 11.68 -10.18 -12.84
N SER A 77 10.45 -9.95 -13.30
CA SER A 77 9.33 -10.86 -13.03
C SER A 77 9.06 -11.75 -14.24
N SER A 78 8.89 -13.06 -14.00
CA SER A 78 8.48 -14.00 -15.05
C SER A 78 6.97 -14.28 -15.03
N SER A 79 6.28 -13.87 -13.95
CA SER A 79 4.83 -14.05 -13.82
C SER A 79 4.07 -13.05 -14.69
N LYS A 80 3.60 -13.51 -15.84
CA LYS A 80 2.52 -12.82 -16.56
C LYS A 80 1.26 -12.96 -15.71
N ASN A 81 0.83 -11.86 -15.09
CA ASN A 81 -0.47 -11.71 -14.41
C ASN A 81 -0.64 -12.47 -13.09
N GLU A 82 0.40 -13.10 -12.53
CA GLU A 82 0.32 -13.66 -11.17
C GLU A 82 0.81 -12.61 -10.16
N PRO A 83 0.11 -12.42 -9.03
CA PRO A 83 0.58 -11.53 -7.99
C PRO A 83 1.92 -11.98 -7.40
N ILE A 84 2.83 -11.03 -7.18
CA ILE A 84 4.06 -11.27 -6.44
C ILE A 84 3.70 -11.22 -4.96
N THR A 85 4.00 -12.30 -4.22
CA THR A 85 3.78 -12.35 -2.76
C THR A 85 5.11 -12.38 -2.04
N MET A 86 5.28 -11.51 -1.05
CA MET A 86 6.43 -11.46 -0.16
C MET A 86 5.96 -11.67 1.28
N GLU A 87 6.57 -12.62 1.98
CA GLU A 87 6.26 -12.89 3.39
C GLU A 87 7.53 -12.85 4.24
N GLY A 88 7.51 -12.07 5.31
CA GLY A 88 8.64 -11.96 6.22
C GLY A 88 8.66 -10.64 6.95
N THR A 89 9.85 -10.15 7.26
CA THR A 89 10.03 -8.92 8.03
C THR A 89 10.18 -7.73 7.10
N TYR A 90 9.37 -6.69 7.35
CA TYR A 90 9.51 -5.37 6.76
C TYR A 90 9.92 -4.41 7.87
N SER A 91 11.00 -3.65 7.65
CA SER A 91 11.51 -2.65 8.60
C SER A 91 11.66 -1.27 7.94
N TRP A 92 11.31 -0.21 8.69
CA TRP A 92 11.38 1.19 8.30
C TRP A 92 11.99 2.11 9.36
N GLY A 93 12.13 1.66 10.61
CA GLY A 93 12.58 2.50 11.74
C GLY A 93 14.02 3.01 11.58
N ASP A 94 14.91 2.18 11.02
CA ASP A 94 16.32 2.49 10.73
C ASP A 94 16.60 2.39 9.23
N GLY A 95 15.68 2.92 8.43
CA GLY A 95 15.70 2.82 6.97
C GLY A 95 14.98 1.57 6.43
N LEU A 96 14.69 1.61 5.13
CA LEU A 96 13.95 0.55 4.44
C LEU A 96 14.79 -0.74 4.39
N SER A 97 14.27 -1.82 4.97
CA SER A 97 14.83 -3.15 4.75
C SER A 97 13.80 -4.27 4.79
N PHE A 98 14.07 -5.32 4.00
CA PHE A 98 13.28 -6.55 3.93
C PHE A 98 14.14 -7.76 4.23
N ASP A 99 13.57 -8.73 4.92
CA ASP A 99 13.99 -10.13 4.91
C ASP A 99 12.74 -10.98 4.70
N VAL A 100 12.50 -11.39 3.46
CA VAL A 100 11.26 -11.99 3.02
C VAL A 100 11.49 -13.23 2.16
N GLN A 101 10.53 -14.13 2.15
CA GLN A 101 10.40 -15.20 1.17
C GLN A 101 9.44 -14.75 0.08
N THR A 102 9.80 -15.02 -1.17
CA THR A 102 8.93 -14.82 -2.33
C THR A 102 8.92 -16.07 -3.20
N ASP A 103 7.87 -16.25 -4.01
CA ASP A 103 7.84 -17.32 -5.00
C ASP A 103 8.93 -17.10 -6.05
N ALA A 104 9.74 -18.12 -6.29
CA ALA A 104 10.89 -18.03 -7.15
C ALA A 104 10.50 -17.79 -8.61
N LYS A 105 9.40 -18.39 -9.07
CA LYS A 105 8.90 -18.19 -10.43
C LYS A 105 8.36 -16.78 -10.58
N SER A 106 7.53 -16.29 -9.66
CA SER A 106 7.02 -14.91 -9.69
C SER A 106 8.15 -13.88 -9.71
N ALA A 107 9.25 -14.15 -8.99
CA ALA A 107 10.46 -13.33 -8.97
C ALA A 107 11.45 -13.61 -10.13
N GLY A 108 11.14 -14.50 -11.08
CA GLY A 108 12.03 -14.84 -12.21
C GLY A 108 13.35 -15.52 -11.81
N MET A 109 13.38 -16.15 -10.64
CA MET A 109 14.55 -16.78 -10.01
C MET A 109 14.47 -18.32 -9.97
N ASP A 110 13.45 -18.95 -10.55
CA ASP A 110 13.22 -20.40 -10.52
C ASP A 110 14.38 -21.20 -11.13
N GLY A 111 15.11 -20.63 -12.09
CA GLY A 111 16.33 -21.24 -12.63
C GLY A 111 17.57 -21.15 -11.73
N LEU A 112 17.49 -20.39 -10.63
CA LEU A 112 18.61 -20.09 -9.73
C LEU A 112 18.39 -20.57 -8.29
N THR A 113 17.26 -21.22 -8.00
CA THR A 113 16.96 -21.84 -6.71
C THR A 113 16.58 -23.31 -6.89
N SER A 114 16.75 -24.12 -5.85
CA SER A 114 16.27 -25.50 -5.82
C SER A 114 14.84 -25.64 -5.29
N GLY A 115 14.27 -24.57 -4.74
CA GLY A 115 12.95 -24.56 -4.11
C GLY A 115 11.91 -23.74 -4.87
N LYS A 116 10.65 -23.78 -4.40
CA LYS A 116 9.58 -22.93 -4.92
C LYS A 116 9.67 -21.49 -4.44
N SER A 117 10.39 -21.24 -3.34
CA SER A 117 10.61 -19.90 -2.80
C SER A 117 12.09 -19.53 -2.87
N VAL A 118 12.33 -18.22 -2.85
CA VAL A 118 13.64 -17.61 -2.75
C VAL A 118 13.63 -16.60 -1.60
N ASN A 119 14.68 -16.62 -0.78
CA ASN A 119 14.88 -15.57 0.22
C ASN A 119 15.36 -14.31 -0.51
N MET A 120 14.70 -13.20 -0.24
CA MET A 120 14.98 -11.89 -0.79
C MET A 120 15.21 -10.91 0.35
N LEU A 121 16.35 -10.24 0.31
CA LEU A 121 16.66 -9.12 1.19
C LEU A 121 16.54 -7.82 0.39
N LEU A 122 16.08 -6.75 1.04
CA LEU A 122 16.33 -5.38 0.58
C LEU A 122 17.12 -4.70 1.67
N VAL A 123 18.31 -4.22 1.35
CA VAL A 123 19.17 -3.53 2.31
C VAL A 123 20.12 -2.61 1.54
N ASN A 124 20.30 -1.39 2.04
CA ASN A 124 21.16 -0.37 1.41
C ASN A 124 20.83 -0.13 -0.08
N GLY A 125 19.55 -0.05 -0.42
CA GLY A 125 19.09 0.27 -1.78
C GLY A 125 19.31 -0.83 -2.82
N ALA A 126 19.55 -2.08 -2.41
CA ALA A 126 19.70 -3.20 -3.33
C ALA A 126 18.95 -4.44 -2.87
N TYR A 127 18.36 -5.15 -3.82
CA TYR A 127 17.85 -6.49 -3.60
C TYR A 127 18.97 -7.51 -3.58
N TYR A 128 18.89 -8.44 -2.65
CA TYR A 128 19.74 -9.62 -2.61
C TYR A 128 18.87 -10.86 -2.67
N TYR A 129 19.13 -11.75 -3.61
CA TYR A 129 18.41 -13.02 -3.73
C TYR A 129 19.34 -14.16 -3.37
N HIS A 130 18.91 -15.02 -2.44
CA HIS A 130 19.66 -16.21 -2.09
C HIS A 130 19.51 -17.26 -3.20
N VAL A 131 20.62 -17.66 -3.81
CA VAL A 131 20.65 -18.56 -4.96
C VAL A 131 21.46 -19.81 -4.67
N VAL A 132 21.19 -20.87 -5.42
CA VAL A 132 22.05 -22.05 -5.44
C VAL A 132 23.32 -21.72 -6.22
N PRO A 133 24.51 -22.01 -5.66
CA PRO A 133 25.78 -21.79 -6.35
C PRO A 133 25.84 -22.49 -7.70
N GLN A 134 26.27 -21.75 -8.71
CA GLN A 134 26.45 -22.29 -10.05
C GLN A 134 27.85 -22.90 -10.22
N ALA A 135 27.98 -23.88 -11.12
CA ALA A 135 29.28 -24.52 -11.40
C ALA A 135 30.24 -23.61 -12.22
N SER A 136 29.69 -22.65 -12.96
CA SER A 136 30.42 -21.77 -13.87
C SER A 136 29.72 -20.41 -14.03
N GLY A 137 30.34 -19.51 -14.79
CA GLY A 137 29.80 -18.18 -15.06
C GLY A 137 29.93 -17.20 -13.89
N ARG A 138 29.19 -16.08 -13.96
CA ARG A 138 29.26 -14.97 -12.99
C ARG A 138 28.80 -15.36 -11.58
N LEU A 139 27.99 -16.42 -11.46
CA LEU A 139 27.46 -16.93 -10.19
C LEU A 139 28.29 -18.10 -9.63
N LYS A 140 29.48 -18.38 -10.21
CA LYS A 140 30.31 -19.52 -9.79
C LYS A 140 30.65 -19.44 -8.31
N GLY A 141 30.18 -20.41 -7.54
CA GLY A 141 30.43 -20.50 -6.10
C GLY A 141 29.79 -19.38 -5.25
N LYS A 142 28.86 -18.60 -5.81
CA LYS A 142 28.17 -17.49 -5.13
C LYS A 142 26.81 -17.94 -4.65
N HIS A 143 26.44 -17.57 -3.43
CA HIS A 143 25.12 -17.88 -2.86
C HIS A 143 24.16 -16.69 -2.92
N TRP A 144 24.62 -15.53 -3.37
CA TRP A 144 23.80 -14.33 -3.45
C TRP A 144 23.91 -13.64 -4.81
N VAL A 145 22.77 -13.13 -5.29
CA VAL A 145 22.69 -12.19 -6.41
C VAL A 145 22.30 -10.84 -5.86
N ARG A 146 23.08 -9.80 -6.17
CA ARG A 146 22.74 -8.40 -5.91
C ARG A 146 22.16 -7.76 -7.16
N VAL A 147 21.06 -7.04 -6.99
CA VAL A 147 20.48 -6.16 -8.00
C VAL A 147 20.19 -4.82 -7.36
N ASP A 148 20.86 -3.78 -7.83
CA ASP A 148 20.59 -2.41 -7.39
C ASP A 148 19.14 -1.99 -7.70
N LEU A 149 18.48 -1.31 -6.77
CA LEU A 149 17.10 -0.86 -6.98
C LEU A 149 17.00 0.05 -8.21
N SER A 150 18.01 0.91 -8.45
CA SER A 150 18.05 1.80 -9.61
C SER A 150 18.15 1.04 -10.95
N ALA A 151 18.67 -0.19 -10.92
CA ALA A 151 18.70 -1.03 -12.11
C ALA A 151 17.30 -1.48 -12.54
N ILE A 152 16.36 -1.61 -11.60
CA ILE A 152 15.00 -2.11 -11.81
C ILE A 152 14.04 -0.95 -12.10
N VAL A 153 14.07 0.11 -11.27
CA VAL A 153 13.09 1.21 -11.34
C VAL A 153 13.68 2.53 -11.86
N GLY A 154 14.96 2.55 -12.23
CA GLY A 154 15.67 3.77 -12.60
C GLY A 154 16.10 4.61 -11.39
N GLU A 155 16.96 5.59 -11.64
CA GLU A 155 17.52 6.46 -10.58
C GLU A 155 16.44 7.23 -9.83
N SER A 156 15.50 7.86 -10.55
CA SER A 156 14.40 8.63 -9.94
C SER A 156 13.49 7.75 -9.10
N GLY A 157 13.09 6.57 -9.60
CA GLY A 157 12.25 5.64 -8.85
C GLY A 157 12.94 5.07 -7.62
N ALA A 158 14.24 4.78 -7.71
CA ALA A 158 15.02 4.32 -6.57
C ALA A 158 15.17 5.42 -5.51
N ALA A 159 15.42 6.66 -5.93
CA ALA A 159 15.47 7.81 -5.03
C ALA A 159 14.13 8.07 -4.32
N GLU A 160 13.00 7.83 -5.00
CA GLU A 160 11.68 7.93 -4.39
C GLU A 160 11.46 6.84 -3.32
N LEU A 161 11.77 5.59 -3.65
CA LEU A 161 11.62 4.45 -2.75
C LEU A 161 12.56 4.51 -1.52
N THR A 162 13.72 5.16 -1.65
CA THR A 162 14.75 5.21 -0.60
C THR A 162 14.88 6.56 0.11
N GLY A 163 14.43 7.66 -0.51
CA GLY A 163 14.51 9.01 0.03
C GLY A 163 13.28 9.44 0.83
N GLY A 164 12.16 8.74 0.69
CA GLY A 164 10.95 8.92 1.50
C GLY A 164 11.01 8.16 2.83
N SER A 165 10.02 8.39 3.70
CA SER A 165 9.80 7.50 4.83
C SER A 165 9.35 6.15 4.29
N ALA A 166 10.11 5.10 4.63
CA ALA A 166 9.90 3.72 4.25
C ALA A 166 8.68 3.07 4.93
N ASP A 167 8.05 3.77 5.86
CA ASP A 167 6.88 3.30 6.58
C ASP A 167 5.70 3.01 5.62
N PRO A 168 5.13 1.79 5.66
CA PRO A 168 4.07 1.37 4.75
C PRO A 168 2.76 2.16 4.92
N THR A 169 2.61 2.93 6.00
CA THR A 169 1.44 3.80 6.25
C THR A 169 1.63 5.24 5.78
N GLN A 170 2.74 5.58 5.12
CA GLN A 170 2.99 6.98 4.72
C GLN A 170 2.00 7.49 3.68
N GLY A 171 1.44 6.61 2.84
CA GLY A 171 0.29 6.92 1.98
C GLY A 171 -0.92 7.43 2.77
N ILE A 172 -1.11 6.94 4.00
CA ILE A 172 -2.22 7.36 4.87
C ILE A 172 -2.03 8.80 5.37
N LYS A 173 -0.78 9.25 5.62
CA LYS A 173 -0.53 10.63 6.08
C LYS A 173 -1.00 11.68 5.08
N SER A 174 -0.98 11.37 3.79
CA SER A 174 -1.43 12.29 2.75
C SER A 174 -2.95 12.40 2.68
N LEU A 175 -3.68 11.44 3.27
CA LEU A 175 -5.15 11.47 3.33
C LEU A 175 -5.72 12.60 4.18
N LYS A 176 -4.92 13.23 5.04
CA LYS A 176 -5.33 14.45 5.76
C LYS A 176 -5.67 15.62 4.83
N TYR A 177 -5.22 15.54 3.57
CA TYR A 177 -5.51 16.51 2.53
C TYR A 177 -6.79 16.20 1.75
N THR A 178 -7.40 15.04 1.99
CA THR A 178 -8.67 14.65 1.38
C THR A 178 -9.80 14.85 2.38
N ARG A 179 -11.00 15.13 1.88
CA ARG A 179 -12.22 15.24 2.71
C ARG A 179 -13.04 13.94 2.73
N ASN A 180 -12.53 12.87 2.13
CA ASN A 180 -13.32 11.71 1.71
C ASN A 180 -12.98 10.41 2.45
N VAL A 181 -12.37 10.50 3.64
CA VAL A 181 -12.18 9.32 4.50
C VAL A 181 -13.51 8.97 5.16
N ARG A 182 -13.98 7.74 4.93
CA ARG A 182 -15.21 7.21 5.55
C ARG A 182 -14.93 5.92 6.30
N GLN A 183 -15.62 5.75 7.43
CA GLN A 183 -15.72 4.45 8.09
C GLN A 183 -16.75 3.60 7.34
N VAL A 184 -16.34 2.41 6.88
CA VAL A 184 -17.19 1.47 6.15
C VAL A 184 -17.94 0.56 7.12
N GLY A 185 -17.24 0.01 8.12
CA GLY A 185 -17.84 -0.93 9.06
C GLY A 185 -16.85 -1.55 10.02
N LYS A 186 -17.31 -2.52 10.81
CA LYS A 186 -16.46 -3.39 11.63
C LYS A 186 -16.31 -4.74 10.94
N GLU A 187 -15.10 -5.28 10.94
CA GLU A 187 -14.77 -6.55 10.30
C GLU A 187 -13.72 -7.30 11.12
N THR A 188 -13.77 -8.64 11.11
CA THR A 188 -12.71 -9.47 11.67
C THR A 188 -11.68 -9.80 10.58
N VAL A 189 -10.45 -9.33 10.74
CA VAL A 189 -9.34 -9.55 9.79
C VAL A 189 -8.17 -10.19 10.52
N LEU A 190 -7.62 -11.28 9.98
CA LEU A 190 -6.54 -12.07 10.63
C LEU A 190 -6.86 -12.45 12.09
N GLY A 191 -8.15 -12.71 12.39
CA GLY A 191 -8.61 -13.05 13.74
C GLY A 191 -8.69 -11.86 14.71
N ARG A 192 -8.52 -10.62 14.24
CA ARG A 192 -8.56 -9.40 15.04
C ARG A 192 -9.80 -8.59 14.69
N GLU A 193 -10.47 -8.03 15.68
CA GLU A 193 -11.57 -7.09 15.48
C GLU A 193 -11.03 -5.76 14.96
N THR A 194 -11.54 -5.31 13.82
CA THR A 194 -11.06 -4.10 13.14
C THR A 194 -12.21 -3.18 12.75
N THR A 195 -11.88 -1.90 12.57
CA THR A 195 -12.72 -0.94 11.87
C THR A 195 -12.13 -0.71 10.48
N HIS A 196 -12.96 -0.90 9.46
CA HIS A 196 -12.60 -0.67 8.06
C HIS A 196 -12.84 0.79 7.70
N TYR A 197 -11.81 1.42 7.17
CA TYR A 197 -11.84 2.75 6.59
C TYR A 197 -11.54 2.66 5.10
N HIS A 198 -12.23 3.49 4.33
CA HIS A 198 -11.99 3.65 2.91
C HIS A 198 -11.84 5.12 2.56
N THR A 199 -10.95 5.39 1.62
CA THR A 199 -10.84 6.69 0.98
C THR A 199 -10.54 6.53 -0.50
N THR A 200 -10.96 7.54 -1.25
CA THR A 200 -10.60 7.71 -2.65
C THR A 200 -9.95 9.07 -2.77
N LEU A 201 -8.81 9.13 -3.45
CA LEU A 201 -8.11 10.35 -3.75
C LEU A 201 -8.06 10.49 -5.27
N SER A 202 -8.85 11.44 -5.78
CA SER A 202 -8.92 11.74 -7.20
C SER A 202 -7.91 12.81 -7.60
N LYS A 203 -7.61 12.92 -8.90
CA LYS A 203 -6.78 13.99 -9.44
C LYS A 203 -7.32 15.39 -9.11
N ASP A 204 -8.64 15.55 -9.04
CA ASP A 204 -9.28 16.82 -8.67
C ASP A 204 -9.07 17.15 -7.19
N ASP A 205 -9.16 16.15 -6.31
CA ASP A 205 -8.85 16.30 -4.88
C ASP A 205 -7.39 16.74 -4.69
N LEU A 206 -6.46 16.23 -5.51
CA LEU A 206 -5.06 16.64 -5.52
C LEU A 206 -4.85 18.07 -6.02
N GLY A 207 -5.56 18.48 -7.07
CA GLY A 207 -5.52 19.84 -7.58
C GLY A 207 -6.01 20.85 -6.54
N ALA A 208 -7.12 20.53 -5.87
CA ALA A 208 -7.67 21.33 -4.79
C ALA A 208 -6.74 21.38 -3.56
N ALA A 209 -6.21 20.23 -3.13
CA ALA A 209 -5.25 20.14 -2.03
C ALA A 209 -3.96 20.90 -2.35
N GLY A 210 -3.35 20.63 -3.50
CA GLY A 210 -2.09 21.23 -3.96
C GLY A 210 -2.15 22.76 -4.18
N SER A 211 -3.33 23.35 -4.19
CA SER A 211 -3.55 24.81 -4.18
C SER A 211 -3.39 25.43 -2.78
N THR A 212 -3.49 24.61 -1.73
CA THR A 212 -3.41 25.00 -0.32
C THR A 212 -2.17 24.49 0.41
N LEU A 213 -1.40 23.59 -0.22
CA LEU A 213 -0.20 22.97 0.36
C LEU A 213 1.06 23.81 0.14
N GLY A 214 1.97 23.75 1.11
CA GLY A 214 3.36 24.15 0.91
C GLY A 214 4.05 23.28 -0.15
N SER A 215 5.17 23.77 -0.69
CA SER A 215 5.90 23.10 -1.78
C SER A 215 6.30 21.66 -1.48
N ASP A 216 6.63 21.35 -0.22
CA ASP A 216 7.18 20.06 0.18
C ASP A 216 6.08 19.01 0.35
N ASP A 217 4.95 19.39 0.94
CA ASP A 217 3.76 18.54 1.04
C ASP A 217 3.16 18.25 -0.33
N LYS A 218 3.16 19.26 -1.22
CA LYS A 218 2.75 19.08 -2.61
C LYS A 218 3.65 18.10 -3.36
N LYS A 219 4.98 18.19 -3.19
CA LYS A 219 5.93 17.25 -3.81
C LYS A 219 5.71 15.83 -3.31
N ARG A 220 5.56 15.63 -2.00
CA ARG A 220 5.31 14.29 -1.41
C ARG A 220 3.99 13.69 -1.89
N LEU A 221 2.95 14.52 -2.01
CA LEU A 221 1.65 14.10 -2.51
C LEU A 221 1.69 13.72 -4.00
N LEU A 222 2.41 14.50 -4.83
CA LEU A 222 2.60 14.20 -6.25
C LEU A 222 3.47 12.97 -6.49
N GLN A 223 4.45 12.69 -5.63
CA GLN A 223 5.25 11.45 -5.71
C GLN A 223 4.35 10.21 -5.58
N GLN A 224 3.42 10.21 -4.63
CA GLN A 224 2.47 9.11 -4.45
C GLN A 224 1.46 8.94 -5.62
N PHE A 225 1.40 9.91 -6.54
CA PHE A 225 0.49 9.92 -7.69
C PHE A 225 1.26 10.07 -9.01
N PRO A 226 1.68 8.95 -9.63
CA PRO A 226 2.18 9.02 -10.99
C PRO A 226 1.13 9.67 -11.90
N GLY A 227 1.54 10.63 -12.74
CA GLY A 227 0.65 11.61 -13.39
C GLY A 227 -0.45 11.04 -14.30
N SER A 228 -0.42 9.73 -14.58
CA SER A 228 -1.36 8.95 -15.38
C SER A 228 -2.55 8.37 -14.59
N VAL A 229 -2.59 8.48 -13.26
CA VAL A 229 -3.64 7.86 -12.44
C VAL A 229 -4.81 8.83 -12.21
N ASP A 230 -6.03 8.40 -12.57
CA ASP A 230 -7.25 9.21 -12.39
C ASP A 230 -7.69 9.26 -10.92
N SER A 231 -7.57 8.13 -10.22
CA SER A 231 -7.87 8.03 -8.79
C SER A 231 -7.11 6.88 -8.14
N ILE A 232 -6.73 7.06 -6.88
CA ILE A 232 -6.20 6.00 -6.03
C ILE A 232 -7.21 5.71 -4.93
N THR A 233 -7.42 4.42 -4.64
CA THR A 233 -8.22 4.01 -3.47
C THR A 233 -7.33 3.41 -2.40
N PHE A 234 -7.66 3.70 -1.14
CA PHE A 234 -7.03 3.11 0.02
C PHE A 234 -8.10 2.51 0.92
N ASP A 235 -7.94 1.24 1.27
CA ASP A 235 -8.69 0.56 2.30
C ASP A 235 -7.76 0.20 3.46
N VAL A 236 -8.14 0.54 4.68
CA VAL A 236 -7.34 0.32 5.88
C VAL A 236 -8.21 -0.29 6.96
N TRP A 237 -7.79 -1.42 7.51
CA TRP A 237 -8.43 -2.07 8.64
C TRP A 237 -7.59 -1.82 9.88
N VAL A 238 -8.11 -1.05 10.83
CA VAL A 238 -7.41 -0.67 12.07
C VAL A 238 -8.04 -1.39 13.24
N ASP A 239 -7.23 -2.00 14.11
CA ASP A 239 -7.70 -2.66 15.32
C ASP A 239 -7.87 -1.71 16.52
N ASN A 240 -8.17 -2.28 17.68
CA ASN A 240 -8.34 -1.57 18.95
C ASN A 240 -7.04 -1.04 19.58
N GLN A 241 -5.88 -1.39 19.04
CA GLN A 241 -4.57 -0.87 19.45
C GLN A 241 -4.11 0.30 18.57
N ASP A 242 -5.01 0.81 17.72
CA ASP A 242 -4.71 1.82 16.71
C ASP A 242 -3.48 1.41 15.87
N VAL A 243 -3.46 0.19 15.32
CA VAL A 243 -2.50 -0.22 14.26
C VAL A 243 -3.25 -0.84 13.07
N PRO A 244 -2.72 -0.75 11.85
CA PRO A 244 -3.32 -1.42 10.71
C PRO A 244 -3.10 -2.93 10.83
N VAL A 245 -4.16 -3.69 10.61
CA VAL A 245 -4.13 -5.15 10.42
C VAL A 245 -3.97 -5.49 8.95
N ARG A 246 -4.61 -4.70 8.09
CA ARG A 246 -4.57 -4.83 6.64
C ARG A 246 -4.63 -3.47 5.98
N MET A 247 -3.90 -3.34 4.89
CA MET A 247 -4.01 -2.22 3.96
C MET A 247 -4.17 -2.74 2.55
N LYS A 248 -4.97 -2.05 1.74
CA LYS A 248 -5.04 -2.24 0.30
C LYS A 248 -4.97 -0.90 -0.39
N GLU A 249 -4.16 -0.85 -1.44
CA GLU A 249 -3.99 0.32 -2.29
C GLU A 249 -4.24 -0.11 -3.73
N ASP A 250 -5.09 0.64 -4.43
CA ASP A 250 -5.34 0.46 -5.86
C ASP A 250 -4.90 1.72 -6.59
N LEU A 251 -3.78 1.61 -7.31
CA LEU A 251 -3.11 2.68 -8.02
C LEU A 251 -3.38 2.62 -9.53
N ASP A 252 -4.41 1.87 -9.96
CA ASP A 252 -4.74 1.51 -11.34
C ASP A 252 -3.67 0.65 -12.05
N ALA A 253 -2.44 1.14 -12.14
CA ALA A 253 -1.29 0.43 -12.70
C ALA A 253 -0.73 -0.67 -11.77
N MET A 254 -1.14 -0.67 -10.50
CA MET A 254 -0.66 -1.62 -9.49
C MET A 254 -1.67 -1.70 -8.35
N LYS A 255 -1.88 -2.91 -7.83
CA LYS A 255 -2.63 -3.13 -6.58
C LYS A 255 -1.71 -3.73 -5.55
N VAL A 256 -1.67 -3.14 -4.36
CA VAL A 256 -0.86 -3.61 -3.24
C VAL A 256 -1.79 -3.99 -2.10
N SER A 257 -1.56 -5.15 -1.49
CA SER A 257 -2.21 -5.56 -0.24
C SER A 257 -1.14 -5.90 0.77
N VAL A 258 -1.22 -5.34 1.97
CA VAL A 258 -0.31 -5.64 3.07
C VAL A 258 -1.10 -6.14 4.26
N ASP A 259 -0.77 -7.34 4.70
CA ASP A 259 -1.26 -7.95 5.94
C ASP A 259 -0.20 -7.80 7.02
N PHE A 260 -0.50 -7.06 8.07
CA PHE A 260 0.39 -6.90 9.23
C PHE A 260 0.10 -8.01 10.22
N LYS A 261 0.92 -9.06 10.20
CA LYS A 261 0.76 -10.23 11.07
C LYS A 261 1.16 -9.91 12.51
N LYS A 262 2.26 -9.17 12.68
CA LYS A 262 2.81 -8.85 13.99
C LYS A 262 3.74 -7.65 13.95
N PHE A 263 3.45 -6.63 14.75
CA PHE A 263 4.38 -5.52 14.97
C PHE A 263 5.40 -5.86 16.06
N GLY A 264 6.60 -5.30 15.95
CA GLY A 264 7.64 -5.47 16.96
C GLY A 264 9.04 -5.31 16.38
N PRO A 265 10.07 -5.32 17.24
CA PRO A 265 11.45 -5.10 16.81
C PRO A 265 11.92 -6.22 15.88
N ALA A 266 12.56 -5.83 14.78
CA ALA A 266 13.22 -6.71 13.85
C ALA A 266 14.73 -6.78 14.10
N LYS A 267 15.35 -7.88 13.70
CA LYS A 267 16.82 -7.95 13.61
C LYS A 267 17.27 -7.11 12.40
N PRO A 268 18.33 -6.31 12.52
CA PRO A 268 18.88 -5.59 11.37
C PRO A 268 19.29 -6.55 10.26
N VAL A 269 18.77 -6.32 9.06
CA VAL A 269 19.12 -7.09 7.87
C VAL A 269 20.58 -6.82 7.52
N GLN A 270 21.38 -7.89 7.40
CA GLN A 270 22.80 -7.79 7.09
C GLN A 270 23.02 -7.95 5.59
N THR A 271 23.90 -7.12 5.02
CA THR A 271 24.34 -7.29 3.64
C THR A 271 25.13 -8.60 3.51
N PRO A 272 24.79 -9.47 2.54
CA PRO A 272 25.61 -10.62 2.21
C PRO A 272 27.06 -10.24 1.86
N SER A 273 28.02 -11.13 2.13
CA SER A 273 29.43 -10.82 1.85
C SER A 273 29.67 -10.58 0.36
N ALA A 274 30.48 -9.57 0.01
CA ALA A 274 30.82 -9.28 -1.39
C ALA A 274 31.54 -10.46 -2.07
N SER A 275 32.35 -11.21 -1.31
CA SER A 275 33.02 -12.43 -1.79
C SER A 275 32.04 -13.56 -2.12
N ASP A 276 30.82 -13.54 -1.59
CA ASP A 276 29.78 -14.55 -1.82
C ASP A 276 28.61 -14.03 -2.68
N THR A 277 28.72 -12.77 -3.12
CA THR A 277 27.69 -12.11 -3.91
C THR A 277 28.17 -11.88 -5.34
N ALA A 278 27.28 -12.09 -6.30
CA ALA A 278 27.44 -11.66 -7.67
C ALA A 278 26.54 -10.45 -7.95
N ASP A 279 27.12 -9.37 -8.46
CA ASP A 279 26.34 -8.20 -8.87
C ASP A 279 25.84 -8.38 -10.31
N LEU A 280 24.53 -8.32 -10.51
CA LEU A 280 23.85 -8.41 -11.81
C LEU A 280 23.11 -7.12 -12.19
N SER A 281 23.39 -6.00 -11.51
CA SER A 281 22.70 -4.72 -11.73
C SER A 281 22.77 -4.25 -13.19
N ASP A 282 23.94 -4.38 -13.84
CA ASP A 282 24.08 -4.00 -15.26
C ASP A 282 23.22 -4.83 -16.20
N THR A 283 23.03 -6.12 -15.88
CA THR A 283 22.17 -7.00 -16.67
C THR A 283 20.71 -6.54 -16.57
N PHE A 284 20.25 -6.18 -15.38
CA PHE A 284 18.91 -5.63 -15.17
C PHE A 284 18.73 -4.26 -15.84
N ARG A 285 19.72 -3.37 -15.77
CA ARG A 285 19.70 -2.08 -16.49
C ARG A 285 19.50 -2.28 -17.99
N GLN A 286 20.25 -3.21 -18.59
CA GLN A 286 20.12 -3.52 -20.01
C GLN A 286 18.74 -4.11 -20.37
N MET A 287 18.17 -4.96 -19.51
CA MET A 287 16.82 -5.49 -19.70
C MET A 287 15.78 -4.38 -19.65
N ARG A 288 15.88 -3.46 -18.68
CA ARG A 288 15.00 -2.30 -18.56
C ARG A 288 15.04 -1.40 -19.79
N THR A 289 16.24 -1.04 -20.27
CA THR A 289 16.40 -0.23 -21.50
C THR A 289 15.84 -0.92 -22.74
N LYS A 290 15.88 -2.26 -22.81
CA LYS A 290 15.26 -3.00 -23.92
C LYS A 290 13.73 -3.06 -23.82
N ALA A 291 13.19 -3.15 -22.61
CA ALA A 291 11.75 -3.21 -22.36
C ALA A 291 11.07 -1.84 -22.58
N ASP A 292 11.78 -0.75 -22.29
CA ASP A 292 11.37 0.61 -22.61
C ASP A 292 12.52 1.37 -23.31
N PRO A 293 12.65 1.24 -24.64
CA PRO A 293 13.68 1.92 -25.41
C PRO A 293 13.42 3.42 -25.57
N SER A 294 12.23 3.91 -25.20
CA SER A 294 11.83 5.31 -25.37
C SER A 294 12.34 6.23 -24.26
N GLY A 295 12.76 5.68 -23.11
CA GLY A 295 13.29 6.46 -22.00
C GLY A 295 12.33 7.51 -21.47
N GLN A 296 11.02 7.36 -21.70
CA GLN A 296 10.02 8.19 -21.03
C GLN A 296 9.94 7.74 -19.58
N THR A 297 10.78 8.37 -18.77
CA THR A 297 10.53 8.56 -17.35
C THR A 297 9.07 8.94 -17.18
N ALA A 298 8.26 8.05 -16.60
CA ALA A 298 7.02 8.44 -15.98
C ALA A 298 7.41 9.43 -14.87
N GLY A 299 7.32 10.71 -15.20
CA GLY A 299 7.35 11.82 -14.25
C GLY A 299 5.94 12.22 -13.85
#